data_AF-A0A2J6I786-F1
#
_entry.id   AF-A0A2J6I786-F1
#
_cell.length_a   1.000
_cell.length_b   1.000
_cell.length_c   1.000
_cell.angle_alpha   90.00
_cell.angle_beta   90.00
_cell.angle_gamma   90.00
#
_symmetry.space_group_name_H-M   'P 1'
#
loop_
_entity.id
_entity.type
_entity.pdbx_description
1 polymer ?
#
loop_
_entity_poly.entity_id
_entity_poly.type
_entity_poly.pdbx_seq_one_letter_code
_entity_poly.pdbx_strand_id
1 'polypeptide(L)'
;MSNNCSGSGFAFLAGITVGAAVGAIAGLLFAPESGEDTRKKLQDKSKDLTEDLHDKFDEFKDTVTEALESVKSKVEEVKSKDTKKA
;
A
#
# COMPACT_ATOMS: atom_id res chain seq x y z
N MET A 1 -4.15 -28.56 15.22
CA MET A 1 -2.69 -28.38 15.18
C MET A 1 -2.34 -27.62 13.91
N SER A 2 -1.94 -26.36 14.05
CA SER A 2 -1.23 -25.61 13.00
C SER A 2 -0.18 -24.79 13.73
N ASN A 3 1.07 -25.20 13.59
CA ASN A 3 2.25 -24.64 14.25
C ASN A 3 3.23 -24.16 13.16
N ASN A 4 4.03 -23.14 13.51
CA ASN A 4 5.01 -22.37 12.73
C ASN A 4 4.41 -21.26 11.81
N CYS A 5 4.93 -20.03 11.78
CA CYS A 5 6.33 -19.63 11.97
C CYS A 5 6.49 -18.23 12.61
N SER A 6 7.49 -18.14 13.47
CA SER A 6 8.19 -16.94 13.91
C SER A 6 8.74 -16.15 12.72
N GLY A 7 8.47 -14.85 12.68
CA GLY A 7 9.02 -13.93 11.68
C GLY A 7 8.03 -12.81 11.41
N SER A 8 7.95 -11.82 12.30
CA SER A 8 7.07 -10.64 12.17
C SER A 8 7.17 -9.95 10.80
N GLY A 9 8.33 -10.00 10.13
CA GLY A 9 8.51 -9.49 8.76
C GLY A 9 7.85 -10.34 7.66
N PHE A 10 7.85 -11.67 7.77
CA PHE A 10 7.26 -12.54 6.75
C PHE A 10 5.73 -12.46 6.75
N ALA A 11 5.11 -12.41 7.93
CA ALA A 11 3.67 -12.25 8.07
C ALA A 11 3.17 -10.89 7.51
N PHE A 12 3.96 -9.82 7.71
CA PHE A 12 3.65 -8.50 7.17
C PHE A 12 3.74 -8.45 5.64
N LEU A 13 4.82 -9.00 5.07
CA LEU A 13 4.97 -9.08 3.61
C LEU A 13 3.87 -9.93 2.97
N ALA A 14 3.56 -11.09 3.56
CA ALA A 14 2.46 -11.94 3.09
C ALA A 14 1.11 -11.20 3.14
N GLY A 15 0.85 -10.43 4.22
CA GLY A 15 -0.34 -9.59 4.35
C GLY A 15 -0.43 -8.51 3.27
N ILE A 16 0.67 -7.81 2.97
CA ILE A 16 0.72 -6.81 1.89
C ILE A 16 0.47 -7.48 0.53
N THR A 17 1.09 -8.62 0.23
CA THR A 17 0.91 -9.28 -1.07
C THR A 17 -0.54 -9.71 -1.27
N VAL A 18 -1.16 -10.33 -0.26
CA VAL A 18 -2.57 -10.73 -0.33
C VAL A 18 -3.49 -9.51 -0.42
N GLY A 19 -3.24 -8.47 0.38
CA GLY A 19 -3.99 -7.23 0.36
C GLY A 19 -3.90 -6.50 -0.98
N ALA A 20 -2.70 -6.44 -1.58
CA ALA A 20 -2.47 -5.85 -2.89
C ALA A 20 -3.16 -6.63 -3.99
N ALA A 21 -3.13 -7.98 -3.96
CA ALA A 21 -3.82 -8.80 -4.95
C ALA A 21 -5.35 -8.60 -4.90
N VAL A 22 -5.93 -8.66 -3.70
CA VAL A 22 -7.38 -8.43 -3.52
C VAL A 22 -7.75 -6.98 -3.86
N GLY A 23 -6.93 -6.00 -3.47
CA GLY A 23 -7.12 -4.59 -3.77
C GLY A 23 -7.03 -4.28 -5.26
N ALA A 24 -6.10 -4.92 -5.99
CA ALA A 24 -5.96 -4.77 -7.43
C ALA A 24 -7.17 -5.35 -8.18
N ILE A 25 -7.63 -6.54 -7.79
CA ILE A 25 -8.83 -7.15 -8.38
C ILE A 25 -10.06 -6.28 -8.09
N ALA A 26 -10.23 -5.84 -6.85
CA ALA A 26 -11.33 -4.98 -6.46
C ALA A 26 -11.29 -3.60 -7.16
N GLY A 27 -10.10 -3.00 -7.28
CA GLY A 27 -9.90 -1.73 -7.97
C GLY A 27 -10.16 -1.83 -9.47
N LEU A 28 -9.72 -2.92 -10.10
CA LEU A 28 -9.99 -3.21 -11.51
C LEU A 28 -11.48 -3.47 -11.76
N LEU A 29 -12.18 -4.13 -10.82
CA LEU A 29 -13.63 -4.35 -10.91
C LEU A 29 -14.44 -3.07 -10.65
N PHE A 30 -13.96 -2.19 -9.77
CA PHE A 30 -14.64 -0.95 -9.43
C PHE A 30 -14.44 0.14 -10.49
N ALA A 31 -13.27 0.18 -11.12
CA ALA A 31 -12.95 1.05 -12.24
C ALA A 31 -12.42 0.23 -13.43
N PRO A 32 -13.32 -0.51 -14.13
CA PRO A 32 -12.93 -1.27 -15.30
C PRO A 32 -12.68 -0.31 -16.47
N GLU A 33 -11.46 -0.32 -17.00
CA GLU A 33 -11.19 0.26 -18.33
C GLU A 33 -11.53 -0.75 -19.42
N SER A 34 -11.98 -0.23 -20.57
CA SER A 34 -12.13 -1.04 -21.77
C SER A 34 -10.77 -1.59 -22.19
N GLY A 35 -10.68 -2.87 -22.53
CA GLY A 35 -9.39 -3.51 -22.87
C GLY A 35 -8.65 -2.86 -24.06
N GLU A 36 -9.37 -2.19 -24.97
CA GLU A 36 -8.77 -1.38 -26.04
C GLU A 36 -8.01 -0.17 -25.49
N ASP A 37 -8.58 0.51 -24.50
CA ASP A 37 -8.00 1.68 -23.86
C ASP A 37 -6.79 1.28 -23.00
N THR A 38 -6.86 0.16 -22.28
CA THR A 38 -5.71 -0.39 -21.53
C THR A 38 -4.52 -0.66 -22.47
N ARG A 39 -4.78 -1.21 -23.66
CA ARG A 39 -3.71 -1.54 -24.62
C ARG A 39 -3.09 -0.30 -25.24
N LYS A 40 -3.91 0.67 -25.65
CA LYS A 40 -3.44 1.96 -26.17
C LYS A 40 -2.69 2.75 -25.10
N LYS A 41 -3.24 2.85 -23.88
CA LYS A 41 -2.57 3.50 -22.74
C LYS A 41 -1.25 2.85 -22.40
N LEU A 42 -1.14 1.52 -22.48
CA LEU A 42 0.15 0.86 -22.22
C LEU A 42 1.19 1.21 -23.30
N GLN A 43 0.79 1.33 -24.56
CA GLN A 43 1.70 1.70 -25.64
C GLN A 43 2.14 3.17 -25.56
N ASP A 44 1.19 4.08 -25.34
CA ASP A 44 1.45 5.52 -25.38
C ASP A 44 1.95 6.05 -24.03
N LYS A 45 1.34 5.61 -22.92
CA LYS A 45 1.63 6.16 -21.59
C LYS A 45 2.81 5.50 -20.91
N SER A 46 3.39 4.39 -21.38
CA SER A 46 4.53 3.78 -20.66
C SER A 46 5.69 4.76 -20.39
N LYS A 47 5.93 5.69 -21.32
CA LYS A 47 6.97 6.71 -21.18
C LYS A 47 6.49 7.90 -20.35
N ASP A 48 5.36 8.51 -20.73
CA ASP A 48 4.83 9.72 -20.09
C ASP A 48 4.32 9.47 -18.67
N LEU A 49 3.76 8.28 -18.43
CA LEU A 49 3.31 7.86 -17.10
C LEU A 49 4.48 7.77 -16.14
N THR A 50 5.69 7.40 -16.58
CA THR A 50 6.83 7.33 -15.66
C THR A 50 7.21 8.71 -15.15
N GLU A 51 7.19 9.73 -16.01
CA GLU A 51 7.50 11.12 -15.64
C GLU A 51 6.38 11.72 -14.77
N ASP A 52 5.12 11.61 -15.19
CA ASP A 52 3.95 12.11 -14.43
C ASP A 52 3.76 11.38 -13.09
N LEU A 53 4.07 10.07 -13.06
CA LEU A 53 4.03 9.30 -11.82
C LEU A 53 5.14 9.70 -10.89
N HIS A 54 6.36 10.01 -11.38
CA HIS A 54 7.46 10.37 -10.50
C HIS A 54 7.12 11.63 -9.68
N ASP A 55 6.67 12.69 -10.34
CA ASP A 55 6.31 13.96 -9.68
C ASP A 55 5.14 13.77 -8.70
N LYS A 56 4.11 13.02 -9.08
CA LYS A 56 2.96 12.71 -8.21
C LYS A 56 3.34 11.77 -7.08
N PHE A 57 4.29 10.86 -7.31
CA PHE A 57 4.75 9.90 -6.32
C PHE A 57 5.59 10.58 -5.26
N ASP A 58 6.40 11.58 -5.62
CA ASP A 58 7.15 12.38 -4.65
C ASP A 58 6.20 13.13 -3.70
N GLU A 59 5.17 13.82 -4.22
CA GLU A 59 4.16 14.49 -3.39
C GLU A 59 3.34 13.50 -2.54
N PHE A 60 3.00 12.35 -3.12
CA PHE A 60 2.31 11.28 -2.40
C PHE A 60 3.17 10.69 -1.28
N LYS A 61 4.47 10.50 -1.54
CA LYS A 61 5.42 9.96 -0.57
C LYS A 61 5.58 10.87 0.63
N ASP A 62 5.63 12.19 0.43
CA ASP A 62 5.69 13.15 1.53
C ASP A 62 4.43 13.08 2.40
N THR A 63 3.25 13.10 1.77
CA THR A 63 1.95 12.97 2.47
C THR A 63 1.83 11.65 3.23
N VAL A 64 2.23 10.54 2.60
CA VAL A 64 2.21 9.21 3.23
C VAL A 64 3.20 9.14 4.38
N THR A 65 4.39 9.73 4.24
CA THR A 65 5.40 9.74 5.30
C THR A 65 4.90 10.49 6.53
N GLU A 66 4.28 11.67 6.36
CA GLU A 66 3.69 12.45 7.45
C GLU A 66 2.53 11.71 8.14
N ALA A 67 1.65 11.08 7.35
CA ALA A 67 0.56 10.26 7.87
C ALA A 67 1.07 9.04 8.63
N LEU A 68 2.09 8.35 8.11
CA LEU A 68 2.73 7.22 8.77
C LEU A 68 3.42 7.64 10.07
N GLU A 69 4.07 8.80 10.10
CA GLU A 69 4.69 9.34 11.31
C GLU A 69 3.64 9.62 12.39
N SER A 70 2.53 10.28 12.02
CA SER A 70 1.40 10.54 12.91
C SER A 70 0.79 9.25 13.47
N VAL A 71 0.64 8.22 12.62
CA VAL A 71 0.15 6.90 13.05
C VAL A 71 1.15 6.22 13.97
N LYS A 72 2.45 6.28 13.66
CA LYS A 72 3.50 5.69 14.49
C LYS A 72 3.54 6.33 15.87
N SER A 73 3.46 7.65 15.97
CA SER A 73 3.41 8.38 17.24
C SER A 73 2.15 8.04 18.05
N LYS A 74 0.98 7.96 17.41
CA LYS A 74 -0.26 7.52 18.09
C LYS A 74 -0.18 6.08 18.57
N VAL A 75 0.39 5.18 17.79
CA VAL A 75 0.59 3.77 18.16
C VAL A 75 1.58 3.64 19.33
N GLU A 76 2.66 4.42 19.35
CA GLU A 76 3.59 4.46 20.48
C GLU A 76 2.95 5.04 21.75
N GLU A 77 2.13 6.09 21.63
CA GLU A 77 1.39 6.68 22.75
C GLU A 77 0.35 5.71 23.33
N VAL A 78 -0.41 5.02 22.47
CA VAL A 78 -1.39 3.99 22.87
C VAL A 78 -0.68 2.80 23.53
N LYS A 79 0.38 2.27 22.91
CA LYS A 79 1.19 1.19 23.48
C LYS A 79 1.75 1.54 24.86
N SER A 80 2.18 2.79 25.07
CA SER A 80 2.73 3.26 26.34
C SER A 80 1.67 3.47 27.44
N LYS A 81 0.46 3.87 27.05
CA LYS A 81 -0.67 4.06 27.99
C LYS A 81 -1.31 2.74 28.41
N ASP A 82 -1.35 1.75 27.52
CA ASP A 82 -1.92 0.44 27.83
C ASP A 82 -0.98 -0.47 28.62
N THR A 83 0.35 -0.36 28.45
CA THR A 83 1.33 -1.15 29.22
C THR A 83 1.61 -0.62 30.64
N LYS A 84 1.24 0.62 30.96
CA LYS A 84 1.35 1.18 32.33
C LYS A 84 0.09 0.98 33.20
N LYS A 85 -1.00 0.43 32.64
CA LYS A 85 -2.28 0.20 33.33
C LYS A 85 -2.62 -1.29 33.50
N ALA A 86 -1.62 -2.17 33.45
CA ALA A 86 -1.72 -3.59 33.80
C ALA A 86 -0.78 -3.89 34.98
#